data_AF-A0AAV1VLK1-F1
#
_entry.id   AF-A0AAV1VLK1-F1
#
_cell.length_a   1.000
_cell.length_b   1.000
_cell.length_c   1.000
_cell.angle_alpha   90.00
_cell.angle_beta   90.00
_cell.angle_gamma   90.00
#
_symmetry.space_group_name_H-M   'P 1'
#
loop_
_entity.id
_entity.type
_entity.pdbx_description
1 polymer ?
#
loop_
_entity_poly.entity_id
_entity_poly.type
_entity_poly.pdbx_seq_one_letter_code
_entity_poly.pdbx_strand_id
1 'polypeptide(L)'
;MESIPQLPPGTTFVIADDPALPPAVSERPAKKYRNAGRKRDPVWDFTTVFPDKRVVCNRCHALIHRYGVAKVERVRNHFERKCTGTQEQVKTLRDREETAAVREVTLSSKQPKVTLSGSSYGNKSGAFKRKFAYWLYATGQCFDDMENQLLLSALRVLRTDVTLPTKHELENELLDLEFTASKTKVTKALSGKKCCLTIEHRVDAGGASVTTYGAICEAASYYLESKTDDSQESRGELTAGEVEAVMAKEKKAEFYGIVTPAITTLSACTRERVQKKYPRCTFFHGCVSSALTLLLSDIKSVLPWLKTVQTAVAELAQVFHGNQKLQMLVSCSENSQTMEFPDSSSMCALLEALLKHEKVLYAIVARRDFADTSVSGEQEKCKRVQDFVLSETFVQDLMNSLAVLRPLQEQLRHFINDLPPLSQVFPCFVELLTVYSAIAWVSKKEKALITSCVTERFNAIYGDSHGVAYMLDPLYLGQFLDEQKKRNVESFIVRFCENEGHAVDILTQLAKYKAMVCELKENNQAYWQLLQSGALSPHDFWMERRVQFPYLHQLAVAVFALPASTTSRSSSFGEKGFMVHSRYHRKLSPDQLQKLAHVYCNSERGESEPLTMGA
;
A
#
# COMPACT_ATOMS: atom_id res chain seq x y z
N MET A 1 -67.76 -20.70 1.76
CA MET A 1 -67.27 -19.32 1.90
C MET A 1 -66.06 -19.18 0.97
N GLU A 2 -66.20 -19.22 -0.36
CA GLU A 2 -67.09 -18.43 -1.25
C GLU A 2 -66.67 -16.94 -1.27
N SER A 3 -66.27 -16.33 -2.39
CA SER A 3 -66.15 -16.87 -3.76
C SER A 3 -65.05 -16.22 -4.60
N ILE A 4 -64.55 -16.99 -5.57
CA ILE A 4 -63.83 -16.57 -6.79
C ILE A 4 -64.83 -16.82 -7.97
N PRO A 5 -64.75 -16.20 -9.17
CA PRO A 5 -63.72 -16.59 -10.14
C PRO A 5 -63.30 -15.58 -11.26
N GLN A 6 -62.16 -15.91 -11.91
CA GLN A 6 -61.84 -15.75 -13.35
C GLN A 6 -61.64 -14.35 -14.00
N LEU A 7 -60.95 -14.21 -15.16
CA LEU A 7 -59.62 -14.65 -15.69
C LEU A 7 -59.48 -14.10 -17.16
N PRO A 8 -58.31 -14.18 -17.85
CA PRO A 8 -57.98 -13.44 -19.11
C PRO A 8 -57.82 -14.40 -20.33
N PRO A 9 -56.90 -14.26 -21.33
CA PRO A 9 -56.21 -13.12 -21.97
C PRO A 9 -56.29 -13.11 -23.54
N GLY A 10 -55.67 -12.12 -24.22
CA GLY A 10 -55.40 -12.13 -25.69
C GLY A 10 -55.61 -10.74 -26.35
N THR A 11 -55.05 -10.37 -27.53
CA THR A 11 -54.07 -11.00 -28.45
C THR A 11 -53.41 -9.89 -29.30
N THR A 12 -52.19 -10.09 -29.83
CA THR A 12 -51.43 -9.10 -30.64
C THR A 12 -51.80 -9.04 -32.14
N PHE A 13 -52.12 -7.84 -32.65
CA PHE A 13 -51.98 -7.35 -34.04
C PHE A 13 -51.70 -5.81 -33.94
N VAL A 14 -50.81 -5.10 -34.65
CA VAL A 14 -50.30 -5.05 -36.06
C VAL A 14 -50.99 -3.95 -36.89
N ILE A 15 -50.20 -2.95 -37.34
CA ILE A 15 -50.49 -1.94 -38.41
C ILE A 15 -51.62 -0.91 -38.09
N ALA A 16 -51.70 0.31 -38.64
CA ALA A 16 -50.77 1.37 -39.08
C ALA A 16 -51.62 2.64 -39.43
N ASP A 17 -50.98 3.68 -40.02
CA ASP A 17 -51.57 4.87 -40.69
C ASP A 17 -52.41 5.83 -39.79
N ASP A 18 -52.11 7.13 -39.64
CA ASP A 18 -51.92 8.25 -40.60
C ASP A 18 -53.25 8.84 -41.13
N PRO A 19 -53.41 10.17 -41.14
CA PRO A 19 -53.33 10.86 -42.43
C PRO A 19 -52.70 12.28 -42.42
N ALA A 20 -51.59 12.41 -43.14
CA ALA A 20 -51.47 13.16 -44.39
C ALA A 20 -51.75 14.70 -44.49
N LEU A 21 -50.75 15.35 -45.13
CA LEU A 21 -50.78 16.54 -46.02
C LEU A 21 -51.68 16.28 -47.28
N PRO A 22 -51.74 17.06 -48.40
CA PRO A 22 -50.92 18.19 -48.92
C PRO A 22 -51.84 19.30 -49.55
N PRO A 23 -51.57 19.98 -50.71
CA PRO A 23 -50.36 20.33 -51.47
C PRO A 23 -50.12 21.88 -51.46
N ALA A 24 -49.39 22.58 -52.35
CA ALA A 24 -48.65 22.33 -53.61
C ALA A 24 -47.39 23.28 -53.65
N VAL A 25 -46.59 23.51 -54.69
CA VAL A 25 -46.55 23.21 -56.15
C VAL A 25 -45.11 22.77 -56.54
N SER A 26 -44.84 22.38 -57.79
CA SER A 26 -43.54 21.88 -58.28
C SER A 26 -42.93 22.72 -59.42
N GLU A 27 -41.61 22.63 -59.61
CA GLU A 27 -41.03 22.57 -60.98
C GLU A 27 -39.76 21.70 -61.05
N ARG A 28 -39.23 21.43 -62.26
CA ARG A 28 -38.27 20.33 -62.54
C ARG A 28 -37.04 20.75 -63.38
N PRO A 29 -35.97 19.93 -63.46
CA PRO A 29 -34.60 20.42 -63.71
C PRO A 29 -34.09 20.31 -65.16
N ALA A 30 -33.00 21.03 -65.45
CA ALA A 30 -32.19 20.89 -66.67
C ALA A 30 -30.78 20.31 -66.37
N LYS A 31 -30.31 19.37 -67.21
CA LYS A 31 -28.95 18.79 -67.15
C LYS A 31 -28.04 19.43 -68.21
N LYS A 32 -26.80 19.84 -67.87
CA LYS A 32 -25.67 19.86 -68.84
C LYS A 32 -24.31 19.52 -68.21
N TYR A 33 -23.74 18.43 -68.74
CA TYR A 33 -22.32 18.07 -68.88
C TYR A 33 -21.36 17.95 -67.67
N ARG A 34 -20.53 16.90 -67.75
CA ARG A 34 -19.41 16.60 -66.85
C ARG A 34 -18.16 17.39 -67.26
N ASN A 35 -17.28 17.67 -66.29
CA ASN A 35 -15.85 17.43 -66.47
C ASN A 35 -15.18 17.14 -65.12
N ALA A 36 -14.45 16.03 -65.03
CA ALA A 36 -13.88 15.54 -63.78
C ALA A 36 -12.41 15.96 -63.64
N GLY A 37 -12.13 16.95 -62.78
CA GLY A 37 -10.78 17.27 -62.35
C GLY A 37 -10.34 16.38 -61.19
N ARG A 38 -9.15 15.75 -61.27
CA ARG A 38 -8.51 15.14 -60.09
C ARG A 38 -8.24 16.23 -59.04
N LYS A 39 -8.44 15.92 -57.76
CA LYS A 39 -7.92 16.76 -56.66
C LYS A 39 -6.43 17.00 -56.90
N ARG A 40 -5.96 18.24 -56.73
CA ARG A 40 -4.51 18.52 -56.76
C ARG A 40 -3.84 17.83 -55.58
N ASP A 41 -2.59 17.42 -55.80
CA ASP A 41 -1.74 16.87 -54.74
C ASP A 41 -1.42 17.98 -53.70
N PRO A 42 -1.59 17.74 -52.39
CA PRO A 42 -1.32 18.74 -51.34
C PRO A 42 0.11 19.30 -51.36
N VAL A 43 1.06 18.64 -52.02
CA VAL A 43 2.43 19.16 -52.17
C VAL A 43 2.49 20.49 -52.93
N TRP A 44 1.47 20.80 -53.76
CA TRP A 44 1.38 22.08 -54.47
C TRP A 44 1.13 23.28 -53.55
N ASP A 45 0.48 23.07 -52.40
CA ASP A 45 0.12 24.14 -51.45
C ASP A 45 1.38 24.76 -50.79
N PHE A 46 2.51 24.05 -50.84
CA PHE A 46 3.82 24.53 -50.41
C PHE A 46 4.67 25.15 -51.55
N THR A 47 4.08 25.42 -52.72
CA THR A 47 4.79 25.99 -53.88
C THR A 47 4.01 27.10 -54.58
N THR A 48 4.72 28.16 -54.96
CA THR A 48 4.19 29.20 -55.85
C THR A 48 4.50 28.85 -57.31
N VAL A 49 3.44 28.82 -58.13
CA VAL A 49 3.53 28.61 -59.58
C VAL A 49 3.27 29.93 -60.29
N PHE A 50 4.29 30.46 -60.96
CA PHE A 50 4.22 31.75 -61.66
C PHE A 50 3.58 31.61 -63.06
N PRO A 51 3.04 32.70 -63.64
CA PRO A 51 2.40 32.68 -64.97
C PRO A 51 3.34 32.20 -66.10
N ASP A 52 4.64 32.44 -65.97
CA ASP A 52 5.70 31.95 -66.86
C ASP A 52 6.05 30.46 -66.67
N LYS A 53 5.23 29.72 -65.91
CA LYS A 53 5.33 28.28 -65.63
C LYS A 53 6.51 27.91 -64.72
N ARG A 54 7.21 28.85 -64.09
CA ARG A 54 8.17 28.57 -63.00
C ARG A 54 7.44 28.06 -61.75
N VAL A 55 8.00 27.03 -61.11
CA VAL A 55 7.53 26.45 -59.84
C VAL A 55 8.62 26.64 -58.79
N VAL A 56 8.32 27.36 -57.72
CA VAL A 56 9.26 27.70 -56.64
C VAL A 56 8.80 27.11 -55.32
N CYS A 57 9.73 26.60 -54.51
CA CYS A 57 9.46 26.09 -53.16
C CYS A 57 9.24 27.24 -52.16
N ASN A 58 8.13 27.23 -51.43
CA ASN A 58 7.81 28.31 -50.48
C ASN A 58 8.60 28.21 -49.16
N ARG A 59 9.38 27.14 -48.94
CA ARG A 59 10.18 26.92 -47.72
C ARG A 59 11.68 27.23 -47.86
N CYS A 60 12.24 27.12 -49.07
CA CYS A 60 13.66 27.41 -49.33
C CYS A 60 13.89 28.29 -50.57
N HIS A 61 12.82 28.80 -51.19
CA HIS A 61 12.82 29.67 -52.37
C HIS A 61 13.55 29.14 -53.62
N ALA A 62 13.95 27.86 -53.62
CA ALA A 62 14.56 27.19 -54.75
C ALA A 62 13.56 26.99 -55.91
N LEU A 63 14.01 27.28 -57.14
CA LEU A 63 13.28 26.96 -58.36
C LEU A 63 13.32 25.44 -58.61
N ILE A 64 12.16 24.78 -58.56
CA ILE A 64 12.05 23.33 -58.73
C ILE A 64 12.06 22.95 -60.22
N HIS A 65 11.26 23.63 -61.05
CA HIS A 65 11.29 23.49 -62.52
C HIS A 65 10.50 24.63 -63.23
N ARG A 66 10.48 24.62 -64.57
CA ARG A 66 9.79 25.61 -65.43
C ARG A 66 8.67 24.99 -66.31
N TYR A 67 7.86 24.11 -65.74
CA TYR A 67 6.81 23.36 -66.49
C TYR A 67 5.41 23.40 -65.84
N GLY A 68 5.14 24.38 -64.97
CA GLY A 68 3.86 24.56 -64.29
C GLY A 68 3.42 23.34 -63.48
N VAL A 69 2.11 23.12 -63.35
CA VAL A 69 1.54 22.05 -62.51
C VAL A 69 1.71 20.61 -63.05
N ALA A 70 2.45 20.41 -64.14
CA ALA A 70 2.48 19.15 -64.89
C ALA A 70 3.46 18.08 -64.35
N LYS A 71 4.31 18.38 -63.36
CA LYS A 71 5.38 17.47 -62.89
C LYS A 71 5.48 17.40 -61.36
N VAL A 72 4.35 17.07 -60.72
CA VAL A 72 4.19 16.93 -59.25
C VAL A 72 5.27 16.08 -58.57
N GLU A 73 5.73 15.00 -59.21
CA GLU A 73 6.78 14.12 -58.67
C GLU A 73 8.11 14.86 -58.44
N ARG A 74 8.44 15.87 -59.27
CA ARG A 74 9.65 16.69 -59.08
C ARG A 74 9.51 17.63 -57.89
N VAL A 75 8.30 18.11 -57.61
CA VAL A 75 7.98 18.91 -56.42
C VAL A 75 8.05 18.03 -55.17
N ARG A 76 7.44 16.85 -55.20
CA ARG A 76 7.50 15.88 -54.10
C ARG A 76 8.94 15.44 -53.78
N ASN A 77 9.71 15.01 -54.78
CA ASN A 77 11.12 14.64 -54.63
C ASN A 77 11.99 15.82 -54.12
N HIS A 78 11.64 17.07 -54.47
CA HIS A 78 12.29 18.23 -53.85
C HIS A 78 12.03 18.28 -52.33
N PHE A 79 10.78 18.21 -51.87
CA PHE A 79 10.49 18.22 -50.42
C PHE A 79 11.04 17.00 -49.67
N GLU A 80 11.03 15.83 -50.29
CA GLU A 80 11.53 14.57 -49.70
C GLU A 80 13.08 14.50 -49.63
N ARG A 81 13.81 15.13 -50.58
CA ARG A 81 15.26 14.86 -50.74
C ARG A 81 16.16 16.08 -50.97
N LYS A 82 15.62 17.28 -51.23
CA LYS A 82 16.41 18.47 -51.62
C LYS A 82 15.99 19.80 -50.97
N CYS A 83 14.90 19.84 -50.23
CA CYS A 83 14.50 21.01 -49.45
C CYS A 83 15.35 21.06 -48.19
N THR A 84 16.24 22.06 -48.09
CA THR A 84 17.20 22.19 -46.98
C THR A 84 16.52 22.34 -45.61
N GLY A 85 15.32 22.90 -45.57
CA GLY A 85 14.47 22.98 -44.36
C GLY A 85 13.94 21.64 -43.80
N THR A 86 14.46 20.49 -44.27
CA THR A 86 14.10 19.16 -43.76
C THR A 86 15.32 18.26 -43.47
N GLN A 87 16.57 18.76 -43.58
CA GLN A 87 17.75 17.88 -43.75
C GLN A 87 18.79 17.84 -42.60
N GLU A 88 18.47 18.34 -41.41
CA GLU A 88 19.37 18.26 -40.23
C GLU A 88 19.12 17.07 -39.28
N GLN A 89 18.12 16.21 -39.52
CA GLN A 89 17.78 15.10 -38.61
C GLN A 89 17.76 13.68 -39.23
N VAL A 90 18.33 13.49 -40.43
CA VAL A 90 18.39 12.15 -41.08
C VAL A 90 19.78 11.86 -41.68
N LYS A 91 20.83 11.99 -40.86
CA LYS A 91 22.23 11.66 -41.25
C LYS A 91 22.96 10.69 -40.32
N THR A 92 22.21 10.05 -39.43
CA THR A 92 22.56 8.84 -38.67
C THR A 92 21.40 7.86 -38.80
N LEU A 93 21.63 6.56 -38.62
CA LEU A 93 20.68 5.47 -38.97
C LEU A 93 20.54 5.20 -40.48
N ARG A 94 21.68 5.01 -41.17
CA ARG A 94 21.72 4.31 -42.47
C ARG A 94 22.82 3.25 -42.61
N ASP A 95 23.53 2.98 -41.53
CA ASP A 95 24.34 1.78 -41.35
C ASP A 95 23.56 0.83 -40.43
N ARG A 96 23.51 -0.46 -40.82
CA ARG A 96 22.52 -1.48 -40.40
C ARG A 96 21.11 -1.22 -40.97
N GLU A 97 20.45 -2.16 -41.65
CA GLU A 97 20.83 -3.54 -42.01
C GLU A 97 20.24 -3.87 -43.40
N GLU A 98 21.09 -4.12 -44.40
CA GLU A 98 20.72 -4.86 -45.61
C GLU A 98 21.16 -6.32 -45.44
N THR A 99 20.21 -7.27 -45.36
CA THR A 99 20.24 -8.55 -46.08
C THR A 99 18.94 -9.35 -45.87
N ALA A 100 18.69 -10.31 -46.77
CA ALA A 100 17.51 -11.18 -46.93
C ALA A 100 16.66 -11.49 -45.65
N ALA A 101 15.33 -11.35 -45.61
CA ALA A 101 14.25 -11.78 -46.52
C ALA A 101 13.93 -13.29 -46.52
N VAL A 102 12.66 -13.65 -46.23
CA VAL A 102 11.82 -14.67 -46.89
C VAL A 102 10.38 -14.64 -46.32
N ARG A 103 9.45 -15.33 -46.99
CA ARG A 103 7.99 -15.53 -46.75
C ARG A 103 7.67 -16.07 -45.32
N GLU A 104 6.43 -16.09 -44.82
CA GLU A 104 5.13 -16.29 -45.52
C GLU A 104 3.90 -15.67 -44.80
N VAL A 105 2.68 -16.09 -45.20
CA VAL A 105 1.38 -15.42 -44.96
C VAL A 105 0.51 -16.20 -43.96
N THR A 106 -0.26 -15.50 -43.10
CA THR A 106 -1.71 -15.74 -42.80
C THR A 106 -2.28 -14.60 -41.93
N LEU A 107 -3.59 -14.34 -42.01
CA LEU A 107 -4.28 -13.23 -41.36
C LEU A 107 -4.77 -13.56 -39.94
N SER A 108 -4.85 -12.55 -39.07
CA SER A 108 -6.02 -12.37 -38.20
C SER A 108 -6.22 -10.92 -37.73
N SER A 109 -7.38 -10.68 -37.12
CA SER A 109 -8.07 -9.43 -36.73
C SER A 109 -7.26 -8.20 -36.30
N LYS A 110 -7.84 -7.01 -36.53
CA LYS A 110 -7.32 -5.71 -36.08
C LYS A 110 -7.98 -5.26 -34.77
N GLN A 111 -7.16 -4.76 -33.83
CA GLN A 111 -7.58 -3.69 -32.91
C GLN A 111 -6.66 -2.47 -33.12
N PRO A 112 -7.17 -1.23 -32.92
CA PRO A 112 -6.40 -0.03 -33.21
C PRO A 112 -5.33 0.21 -32.14
N LYS A 113 -4.06 0.03 -32.52
CA LYS A 113 -2.92 0.34 -31.66
C LYS A 113 -2.72 1.86 -31.60
N VAL A 114 -3.01 2.48 -30.46
CA VAL A 114 -2.72 3.91 -30.23
C VAL A 114 -1.21 4.11 -30.28
N THR A 115 -0.73 4.92 -31.22
CA THR A 115 0.68 5.25 -31.35
C THR A 115 1.07 6.27 -30.28
N LEU A 116 1.91 5.86 -29.33
CA LEU A 116 2.51 6.77 -28.35
C LEU A 116 3.33 7.85 -29.08
N SER A 117 3.13 9.11 -28.69
CA SER A 117 3.95 10.23 -29.17
C SER A 117 5.38 10.14 -28.63
N GLY A 118 6.33 10.72 -29.36
CA GLY A 118 7.75 10.73 -28.94
C GLY A 118 7.94 11.55 -27.67
N SER A 119 8.68 11.01 -26.68
CA SER A 119 8.85 11.66 -25.38
C SER A 119 9.62 12.99 -25.48
N SER A 120 8.94 14.09 -25.16
CA SER A 120 9.51 15.44 -25.12
C SER A 120 10.57 15.64 -24.03
N TYR A 121 10.62 14.73 -23.05
CA TYR A 121 11.32 14.94 -21.77
C TYR A 121 12.84 14.68 -21.79
N GLY A 122 13.43 14.42 -22.96
CA GLY A 122 14.88 14.18 -23.12
C GLY A 122 15.78 15.40 -22.97
N ASN A 123 15.24 16.61 -22.83
CA ASN A 123 16.00 17.87 -22.67
C ASN A 123 16.11 18.32 -21.20
N LYS A 124 16.95 19.33 -20.93
CA LYS A 124 17.18 19.87 -19.56
C LYS A 124 15.92 20.39 -18.85
N SER A 125 14.92 20.88 -19.59
CA SER A 125 13.65 21.33 -19.02
C SER A 125 12.74 20.14 -18.68
N GLY A 126 12.67 19.14 -19.57
CA GLY A 126 11.97 17.88 -19.31
C GLY A 126 12.54 17.12 -18.11
N ALA A 127 13.87 17.05 -17.99
CA ALA A 127 14.55 16.47 -16.83
C ALA A 127 14.23 17.22 -15.51
N PHE A 128 14.13 18.55 -15.55
CA PHE A 128 13.67 19.37 -14.41
C PHE A 128 12.22 19.07 -14.06
N LYS A 129 11.27 19.16 -15.01
CA LYS A 129 9.85 18.85 -14.79
C LYS A 129 9.66 17.47 -14.19
N ARG A 130 10.41 16.48 -14.68
CA ARG A 130 10.39 15.09 -14.19
C ARG A 130 10.90 14.96 -12.75
N LYS A 131 12.01 15.61 -12.40
CA LYS A 131 12.53 15.60 -11.02
C LYS A 131 11.64 16.37 -10.04
N PHE A 132 11.03 17.46 -10.48
CA PHE A 132 10.06 18.22 -9.70
C PHE A 132 8.78 17.41 -9.46
N ALA A 133 8.24 16.76 -10.49
CA ALA A 133 7.09 15.86 -10.37
C ALA A 133 7.38 14.68 -9.40
N TYR A 134 8.55 14.05 -9.50
CA TYR A 134 8.96 13.01 -8.55
C TYR A 134 8.96 13.50 -7.10
N TRP A 135 9.47 14.71 -6.83
CA TRP A 135 9.43 15.31 -5.50
C TRP A 135 7.99 15.50 -4.99
N LEU A 136 7.07 15.97 -5.84
CA LEU A 136 5.65 16.10 -5.48
C LEU A 136 4.99 14.76 -5.16
N TYR A 137 5.19 13.76 -6.03
CA TYR A 137 4.64 12.43 -5.84
C TYR A 137 5.23 11.73 -4.61
N ALA A 138 6.49 12.01 -4.27
CA ALA A 138 7.16 11.48 -3.07
C ALA A 138 6.72 12.15 -1.77
N THR A 139 6.39 13.45 -1.81
CA THR A 139 5.98 14.23 -0.63
C THR A 139 4.45 14.39 -0.50
N GLY A 140 3.67 13.89 -1.46
CA GLY A 140 2.21 13.92 -1.45
C GLY A 140 1.58 15.30 -1.64
N GLN A 141 2.34 16.26 -2.20
CA GLN A 141 1.99 17.68 -2.32
C GLN A 141 0.93 17.95 -3.39
N CYS A 142 0.02 18.88 -3.10
CA CYS A 142 -1.14 19.16 -3.95
C CYS A 142 -0.76 19.75 -5.30
N PHE A 143 -1.38 19.27 -6.38
CA PHE A 143 -1.12 19.74 -7.74
C PHE A 143 -1.63 21.17 -7.99
N ASP A 144 -2.61 21.64 -7.23
CA ASP A 144 -3.19 22.98 -7.41
C ASP A 144 -2.23 24.10 -6.98
N ASP A 145 -1.33 23.83 -6.02
CA ASP A 145 -0.31 24.78 -5.55
C ASP A 145 0.87 24.95 -6.53
N MET A 146 0.92 24.16 -7.61
CA MET A 146 2.10 24.09 -8.50
C MET A 146 2.14 25.13 -9.60
N GLU A 147 1.03 25.83 -9.85
CA GLU A 147 0.97 26.97 -10.77
C GLU A 147 1.12 28.31 -10.01
N ASN A 148 1.49 28.24 -8.72
CA ASN A 148 1.72 29.39 -7.83
C ASN A 148 2.91 30.25 -8.28
N GLN A 149 2.61 31.53 -8.53
CA GLN A 149 3.57 32.51 -9.05
C GLN A 149 4.73 32.81 -8.08
N LEU A 150 4.57 32.61 -6.77
CA LEU A 150 5.65 32.79 -5.79
C LEU A 150 6.74 31.72 -5.96
N LEU A 151 6.34 30.46 -6.12
CA LEU A 151 7.26 29.35 -6.35
C LEU A 151 7.98 29.49 -7.70
N LEU A 152 7.24 29.85 -8.75
CA LEU A 152 7.81 30.15 -10.05
C LEU A 152 8.79 31.33 -10.02
N SER A 153 8.50 32.37 -9.23
CA SER A 153 9.39 33.53 -9.05
C SER A 153 10.66 33.16 -8.30
N ALA A 154 10.56 32.37 -7.22
CA ALA A 154 11.72 31.88 -6.48
C ALA A 154 12.66 31.03 -7.36
N LEU A 155 12.11 30.12 -8.17
CA LEU A 155 12.90 29.32 -9.12
C LEU A 155 13.53 30.16 -10.23
N ARG A 156 12.87 31.24 -10.67
CA ARG A 156 13.42 32.18 -11.67
C ARG A 156 14.62 32.98 -11.17
N VAL A 157 14.83 33.13 -9.86
CA VAL A 157 16.08 33.69 -9.29
C VAL A 157 17.28 32.80 -9.63
N LEU A 158 17.09 31.47 -9.64
CA LEU A 158 18.15 30.51 -9.99
C LEU A 158 18.32 30.36 -11.51
N ARG A 159 17.21 30.38 -12.28
CA ARG A 159 17.25 30.19 -13.74
C ARG A 159 15.99 30.76 -14.40
N THR A 160 16.14 31.80 -15.22
CA THR A 160 15.03 32.64 -15.72
C THR A 160 14.06 31.94 -16.69
N ASP A 161 14.51 30.91 -17.41
CA ASP A 161 13.72 30.12 -18.37
C ASP A 161 12.99 28.91 -17.72
N VAL A 162 12.92 28.83 -16.38
CA VAL A 162 12.21 27.74 -15.71
C VAL A 162 10.72 27.79 -16.03
N THR A 163 10.22 26.66 -16.53
CA THR A 163 8.81 26.34 -16.66
C THR A 163 8.48 25.17 -15.72
N LEU A 164 7.56 25.40 -14.79
CA LEU A 164 6.98 24.33 -13.97
C LEU A 164 6.15 23.37 -14.84
N PRO A 165 5.95 22.10 -14.42
CA PRO A 165 4.97 21.23 -15.05
C PRO A 165 3.56 21.74 -14.77
N THR A 166 2.72 21.74 -15.80
CA THR A 166 1.28 22.02 -15.69
C THR A 166 0.58 20.89 -14.94
N LYS A 167 -0.59 21.19 -14.36
CA LYS A 167 -1.43 20.16 -13.74
C LYS A 167 -1.72 18.97 -14.68
N HIS A 168 -2.00 19.22 -15.95
CA HIS A 168 -2.23 18.14 -16.93
C HIS A 168 -1.00 17.24 -17.17
N GLU A 169 0.22 17.81 -17.20
CA GLU A 169 1.46 17.01 -17.27
C GLU A 169 1.66 16.17 -15.99
N LEU A 170 1.36 16.74 -14.81
CA LEU A 170 1.44 16.06 -13.51
C LEU A 170 0.42 14.94 -13.32
N GLU A 171 -0.76 15.04 -13.93
CA GLU A 171 -1.83 14.04 -13.83
C GLU A 171 -1.69 12.90 -14.85
N ASN A 172 -0.87 13.07 -15.89
CA ASN A 172 -0.78 12.13 -17.01
C ASN A 172 0.69 11.74 -17.32
N GLU A 173 1.36 12.46 -18.23
CA GLU A 173 2.65 12.03 -18.81
C GLU A 173 3.76 11.84 -17.77
N LEU A 174 3.88 12.76 -16.81
CA LEU A 174 4.90 12.68 -15.76
C LEU A 174 4.59 11.58 -14.73
N LEU A 175 3.30 11.34 -14.47
CA LEU A 175 2.85 10.29 -13.57
C LEU A 175 3.10 8.91 -14.17
N ASP A 176 2.81 8.70 -15.46
CA ASP A 176 3.11 7.46 -16.18
C ASP A 176 4.62 7.18 -16.25
N LEU A 177 5.44 8.22 -16.46
CA LEU A 177 6.90 8.10 -16.48
C LEU A 177 7.48 7.71 -15.11
N GLU A 178 7.03 8.35 -14.03
CA GLU A 178 7.51 8.03 -12.67
C GLU A 178 6.91 6.76 -12.11
N PHE A 179 5.67 6.41 -12.44
CA PHE A 179 5.10 5.10 -12.16
C PHE A 179 5.90 3.98 -12.84
N THR A 180 6.20 4.13 -14.14
CA THR A 180 6.99 3.14 -14.89
C THR A 180 8.40 3.00 -14.32
N ALA A 181 9.04 4.10 -13.93
CA ALA A 181 10.36 4.08 -13.29
C ALA A 181 10.32 3.45 -11.88
N SER A 182 9.34 3.82 -11.06
CA SER A 182 9.12 3.26 -9.72
C SER A 182 8.84 1.76 -9.79
N LYS A 183 7.94 1.32 -10.67
CA LYS A 183 7.66 -0.11 -10.89
C LYS A 183 8.90 -0.87 -11.36
N THR A 184 9.69 -0.30 -12.27
CA THR A 184 10.97 -0.90 -12.70
C THR A 184 11.96 -1.03 -11.53
N LYS A 185 12.01 -0.05 -10.60
CA LYS A 185 12.80 -0.12 -9.36
C LYS A 185 12.31 -1.26 -8.46
N VAL A 186 11.00 -1.40 -8.25
CA VAL A 186 10.37 -2.46 -7.43
C VAL A 186 10.62 -3.85 -8.03
N THR A 187 10.26 -4.09 -9.29
CA THR A 187 10.45 -5.40 -9.95
C THR A 187 11.94 -5.79 -9.99
N LYS A 188 12.88 -4.82 -10.15
CA LYS A 188 14.32 -5.09 -10.05
C LYS A 188 14.73 -5.46 -8.61
N ALA A 189 14.17 -4.82 -7.60
CA ALA A 189 14.50 -5.08 -6.21
C ALA A 189 14.01 -6.45 -5.72
N LEU A 190 12.84 -6.92 -6.19
CA LEU A 190 12.26 -8.23 -5.84
C LEU A 190 12.83 -9.40 -6.69
N SER A 191 13.39 -9.10 -7.87
CA SER A 191 13.84 -10.11 -8.85
C SER A 191 14.92 -11.05 -8.30
N GLY A 192 14.61 -12.33 -8.21
CA GLY A 192 15.54 -13.40 -7.77
C GLY A 192 15.70 -13.49 -6.26
N LYS A 193 14.84 -12.83 -5.48
CA LYS A 193 14.90 -12.82 -4.02
C LYS A 193 13.74 -13.54 -3.37
N LYS A 194 13.97 -14.07 -2.17
CA LYS A 194 12.94 -14.62 -1.28
C LYS A 194 12.03 -13.49 -0.80
N CYS A 195 10.76 -13.56 -1.14
CA CYS A 195 9.75 -12.56 -0.84
C CYS A 195 8.60 -13.16 -0.03
N CYS A 196 7.95 -12.34 0.79
CA CYS A 196 6.66 -12.64 1.37
C CYS A 196 5.63 -11.63 0.85
N LEU A 197 4.46 -12.09 0.40
CA LEU A 197 3.36 -11.19 0.03
C LEU A 197 2.67 -10.72 1.30
N THR A 198 2.49 -9.41 1.46
CA THR A 198 1.71 -8.83 2.56
C THR A 198 0.38 -8.33 2.04
N ILE A 199 -0.71 -8.71 2.71
CA ILE A 199 -2.06 -8.25 2.41
C ILE A 199 -2.59 -7.48 3.61
N GLU A 200 -2.76 -6.17 3.46
CA GLU A 200 -3.46 -5.34 4.42
C GLU A 200 -4.92 -5.16 3.97
N HIS A 201 -5.88 -5.24 4.89
CA HIS A 201 -7.28 -4.89 4.63
C HIS A 201 -7.70 -3.79 5.59
N ARG A 202 -8.24 -2.69 5.05
CA ARG A 202 -8.84 -1.61 5.83
C ARG A 202 -10.24 -1.32 5.33
N VAL A 203 -11.10 -0.85 6.23
CA VAL A 203 -12.40 -0.27 5.89
C VAL A 203 -12.33 1.20 6.28
N ASP A 204 -12.80 2.10 5.41
CA ASP A 204 -12.81 3.53 5.68
C ASP A 204 -14.04 3.96 6.50
N ALA A 205 -14.11 5.24 6.86
CA ALA A 205 -15.22 5.80 7.63
C ALA A 205 -16.56 5.89 6.83
N GLY A 206 -16.53 5.71 5.51
CA GLY A 206 -17.71 5.58 4.65
C GLY A 206 -18.19 4.13 4.51
N GLY A 207 -17.40 3.15 4.95
CA GLY A 207 -17.69 1.72 4.82
C GLY A 207 -17.12 1.06 3.56
N ALA A 208 -16.39 1.80 2.71
CA ALA A 208 -15.70 1.24 1.55
C ALA A 208 -14.45 0.48 2.02
N SER A 209 -14.16 -0.67 1.41
CA SER A 209 -13.00 -1.49 1.81
C SER A 209 -11.84 -1.36 0.84
N VAL A 210 -10.62 -1.26 1.35
CA VAL A 210 -9.39 -1.17 0.56
C VAL A 210 -8.47 -2.31 0.98
N THR A 211 -8.25 -3.24 0.05
CA THR A 211 -7.26 -4.31 0.19
C THR A 211 -5.97 -3.87 -0.50
N THR A 212 -4.87 -3.82 0.24
CA THR A 212 -3.56 -3.35 -0.23
C THR A 212 -2.56 -4.50 -0.23
N TYR A 213 -1.89 -4.68 -1.36
CA TYR A 213 -0.90 -5.72 -1.61
C TYR A 213 0.50 -5.13 -1.63
N GLY A 214 1.38 -5.71 -0.83
CA GLY A 214 2.81 -5.40 -0.79
C GLY A 214 3.66 -6.65 -0.86
N ALA A 215 4.98 -6.47 -0.99
CA ALA A 215 5.97 -7.53 -0.85
C ALA A 215 7.02 -7.11 0.19
N ILE A 216 7.39 -8.02 1.08
CA ILE A 216 8.50 -7.85 2.02
C ILE A 216 9.64 -8.81 1.64
N CYS A 217 10.87 -8.28 1.59
CA CYS A 217 12.08 -8.98 1.21
C CYS A 217 13.30 -8.28 1.84
N GLU A 218 14.23 -9.02 2.47
CA GLU A 218 15.44 -8.44 3.10
C GLU A 218 15.15 -7.23 4.02
N ALA A 219 14.13 -7.35 4.90
CA ALA A 219 13.63 -6.27 5.74
C ALA A 219 13.22 -4.96 4.98
N ALA A 220 12.97 -5.06 3.68
CA ALA A 220 12.43 -4.01 2.84
C ALA A 220 11.00 -4.32 2.38
N SER A 221 10.10 -3.38 2.63
CA SER A 221 8.71 -3.42 2.18
C SER A 221 8.54 -2.63 0.88
N TYR A 222 7.78 -3.18 -0.06
CA TYR A 222 7.44 -2.57 -1.34
C TYR A 222 5.93 -2.61 -1.57
N TYR A 223 5.35 -1.51 -2.03
CA TYR A 223 3.94 -1.45 -2.41
C TYR A 223 3.79 -1.98 -3.84
N LEU A 224 2.83 -2.88 -4.06
CA LEU A 224 2.51 -3.43 -5.38
C LEU A 224 1.25 -2.76 -5.95
N GLU A 225 0.12 -2.86 -5.25
CA GLU A 225 -1.16 -2.28 -5.66
C GLU A 225 -2.20 -2.27 -4.53
N SER A 226 -3.24 -1.43 -4.68
CA SER A 226 -4.47 -1.48 -3.89
C SER A 226 -5.64 -1.83 -4.79
N LYS A 227 -6.67 -2.45 -4.20
CA LYS A 227 -8.01 -2.61 -4.78
C LYS A 227 -9.02 -2.09 -3.77
N THR A 228 -9.82 -1.10 -4.17
CA THR A 228 -11.05 -0.75 -3.47
C THR A 228 -12.16 -1.73 -3.86
N ASP A 229 -12.96 -2.17 -2.90
CA ASP A 229 -14.22 -2.86 -3.14
C ASP A 229 -15.35 -2.05 -2.49
N ASP A 230 -16.22 -1.51 -3.34
CA ASP A 230 -17.41 -0.74 -2.98
C ASP A 230 -18.62 -1.65 -2.68
N SER A 231 -18.51 -2.96 -2.94
CA SER A 231 -19.59 -3.92 -2.69
C SER A 231 -19.55 -4.45 -1.26
N GLN A 232 -20.72 -4.52 -0.60
CA GLN A 232 -20.82 -5.14 0.73
C GLN A 232 -20.90 -6.68 0.67
N GLU A 233 -20.87 -7.27 -0.53
CA GLU A 233 -21.20 -8.69 -0.76
C GLU A 233 -19.99 -9.63 -0.61
N SER A 234 -18.75 -9.11 -0.59
CA SER A 234 -17.49 -9.89 -0.52
C SER A 234 -16.81 -9.87 0.88
N ARG A 235 -17.56 -9.62 1.95
CA ARG A 235 -17.03 -9.24 3.28
C ARG A 235 -16.32 -10.38 4.06
N GLY A 236 -15.11 -10.77 3.64
CA GLY A 236 -14.14 -11.44 4.52
C GLY A 236 -13.02 -12.25 3.87
N GLU A 237 -13.26 -12.87 2.70
CA GLU A 237 -12.33 -13.80 2.05
C GLU A 237 -11.87 -13.29 0.68
N LEU A 238 -10.56 -13.35 0.42
CA LEU A 238 -10.00 -13.00 -0.89
C LEU A 238 -9.96 -14.21 -1.82
N THR A 239 -10.24 -13.98 -3.10
CA THR A 239 -10.23 -15.05 -4.09
C THR A 239 -8.80 -15.40 -4.50
N ALA A 240 -8.55 -16.69 -4.80
CA ALA A 240 -7.29 -17.10 -5.41
C ALA A 240 -6.98 -16.35 -6.71
N GLY A 241 -8.00 -15.95 -7.49
CA GLY A 241 -7.82 -15.19 -8.72
C GLY A 241 -7.15 -13.83 -8.52
N GLU A 242 -7.48 -13.12 -7.44
CA GLU A 242 -6.89 -11.81 -7.11
C GLU A 242 -5.44 -11.96 -6.66
N VAL A 243 -5.18 -12.85 -5.68
CA VAL A 243 -3.83 -13.14 -5.18
C VAL A 243 -2.92 -13.63 -6.31
N GLU A 244 -3.41 -14.52 -7.16
CA GLU A 244 -2.69 -14.98 -8.35
C GLU A 244 -2.40 -13.85 -9.35
N ALA A 245 -3.29 -12.89 -9.52
CA ALA A 245 -3.12 -11.77 -10.45
C ALA A 245 -2.09 -10.75 -9.96
N VAL A 246 -1.98 -10.54 -8.65
CA VAL A 246 -0.91 -9.76 -8.01
C VAL A 246 0.44 -10.47 -8.24
N MET A 247 0.54 -11.73 -7.83
CA MET A 247 1.78 -12.52 -7.95
C MET A 247 2.24 -12.71 -9.41
N ALA A 248 1.29 -12.78 -10.37
CA ALA A 248 1.60 -12.93 -11.80
C ALA A 248 2.13 -11.65 -12.46
N LYS A 249 2.12 -10.49 -11.79
CA LYS A 249 2.78 -9.26 -12.24
C LYS A 249 4.29 -9.35 -11.95
N GLU A 250 4.66 -9.75 -10.74
CA GLU A 250 6.05 -9.82 -10.27
C GLU A 250 6.69 -11.20 -10.51
N LYS A 251 6.64 -11.69 -11.76
CA LYS A 251 7.07 -13.05 -12.18
C LYS A 251 8.53 -13.45 -11.88
N LYS A 252 9.35 -12.53 -11.36
CA LYS A 252 10.74 -12.77 -10.96
C LYS A 252 10.94 -12.82 -9.44
N ALA A 253 9.92 -12.49 -8.65
CA ALA A 253 9.96 -12.58 -7.20
C ALA A 253 9.72 -14.04 -6.76
N GLU A 254 10.51 -14.55 -5.82
CA GLU A 254 10.32 -15.88 -5.27
C GLU A 254 9.47 -15.81 -4.00
N PHE A 255 8.15 -15.89 -4.14
CA PHE A 255 7.25 -15.86 -2.99
C PHE A 255 7.30 -17.16 -2.18
N TYR A 256 7.74 -17.06 -0.91
CA TYR A 256 7.79 -18.17 0.04
C TYR A 256 6.55 -18.25 0.96
N GLY A 257 5.83 -17.14 1.12
CA GLY A 257 4.57 -17.15 1.88
C GLY A 257 3.76 -15.87 1.75
N ILE A 258 2.60 -15.86 2.42
CA ILE A 258 1.65 -14.74 2.46
C ILE A 258 1.28 -14.43 3.92
N VAL A 259 1.37 -13.16 4.31
CA VAL A 259 0.80 -12.64 5.58
C VAL A 259 -0.49 -11.88 5.28
N THR A 260 -1.56 -12.21 6.00
CA THR A 260 -2.88 -11.58 5.90
C THR A 260 -3.34 -11.06 7.27
N PRO A 261 -4.43 -10.27 7.40
CA PRO A 261 -4.86 -9.76 8.71
C PRO A 261 -5.28 -10.87 9.68
N ALA A 262 -5.92 -11.93 9.15
CA ALA A 262 -6.18 -13.20 9.82
C ALA A 262 -5.97 -14.34 8.81
N ILE A 263 -5.70 -15.57 9.28
CA ILE A 263 -5.47 -16.72 8.37
C ILE A 263 -6.73 -17.08 7.57
N THR A 264 -7.91 -16.74 8.10
CA THR A 264 -9.22 -16.91 7.44
C THR A 264 -9.45 -15.98 6.25
N THR A 265 -8.68 -14.89 6.11
CA THR A 265 -8.74 -14.02 4.91
C THR A 265 -8.38 -14.79 3.61
N LEU A 266 -7.70 -15.93 3.73
CA LEU A 266 -7.48 -16.89 2.65
C LEU A 266 -8.03 -18.27 3.04
N SER A 267 -9.18 -18.63 2.49
CA SER A 267 -9.77 -19.96 2.69
C SER A 267 -8.80 -21.09 2.34
N ALA A 268 -9.01 -22.27 2.92
CA ALA A 268 -8.14 -23.43 2.69
C ALA A 268 -8.01 -23.77 1.19
N CYS A 269 -9.12 -23.66 0.44
CA CYS A 269 -9.17 -23.83 -1.01
C CYS A 269 -8.33 -22.76 -1.75
N THR A 270 -8.45 -21.47 -1.35
CA THR A 270 -7.61 -20.41 -1.91
C THR A 270 -6.13 -20.67 -1.67
N ARG A 271 -5.74 -21.06 -0.45
CA ARG A 271 -4.33 -21.35 -0.11
C ARG A 271 -3.78 -22.55 -0.87
N GLU A 272 -4.53 -23.66 -0.93
CA GLU A 272 -4.15 -24.85 -1.70
C GLU A 272 -3.99 -24.55 -3.20
N ARG A 273 -4.90 -23.75 -3.77
CA ARG A 273 -4.85 -23.34 -5.18
C ARG A 273 -3.65 -22.43 -5.48
N VAL A 274 -3.35 -21.47 -4.60
CA VAL A 274 -2.14 -20.63 -4.71
C VAL A 274 -0.88 -21.48 -4.61
N GLN A 275 -0.80 -22.40 -3.65
CA GLN A 275 0.36 -23.28 -3.48
C GLN A 275 0.56 -24.22 -4.70
N LYS A 276 -0.52 -24.76 -5.30
CA LYS A 276 -0.43 -25.55 -6.54
C LYS A 276 0.15 -24.76 -7.72
N LYS A 277 -0.09 -23.45 -7.78
CA LYS A 277 0.42 -22.57 -8.85
C LYS A 277 1.82 -22.00 -8.56
N TYR A 278 2.14 -21.82 -7.28
CA TYR A 278 3.42 -21.29 -6.79
C TYR A 278 3.98 -22.23 -5.71
N PRO A 279 4.61 -23.37 -6.07
CA PRO A 279 4.97 -24.42 -5.09
C PRO A 279 5.89 -23.99 -3.95
N ARG A 280 6.72 -22.95 -4.14
CA ARG A 280 7.57 -22.37 -3.08
C ARG A 280 6.78 -21.55 -2.06
N CYS A 281 5.55 -21.12 -2.37
CA CYS A 281 4.68 -20.36 -1.48
C CYS A 281 3.99 -21.31 -0.48
N THR A 282 4.76 -21.84 0.45
CA THR A 282 4.33 -22.86 1.41
C THR A 282 3.74 -22.29 2.70
N PHE A 283 4.04 -21.03 3.03
CA PHE A 283 3.68 -20.43 4.31
C PHE A 283 2.48 -19.47 4.19
N PHE A 284 1.52 -19.61 5.10
CA PHE A 284 0.36 -18.72 5.19
C PHE A 284 0.04 -18.48 6.66
N HIS A 285 0.08 -17.23 7.12
CA HIS A 285 -0.20 -16.87 8.51
C HIS A 285 -0.86 -15.50 8.63
N GLY A 286 -1.50 -15.25 9.78
CA GLY A 286 -2.08 -13.96 10.11
C GLY A 286 -1.06 -12.98 10.73
N CYS A 287 -1.38 -11.70 10.64
CA CYS A 287 -0.57 -10.57 11.09
C CYS A 287 -0.73 -10.34 12.60
N VAL A 288 0.38 -10.38 13.35
CA VAL A 288 0.33 -10.17 14.81
C VAL A 288 -0.06 -8.75 15.19
N SER A 289 0.38 -7.71 14.47
CA SER A 289 -0.05 -6.33 14.77
C SER A 289 -1.55 -6.12 14.52
N SER A 290 -2.12 -6.78 13.51
CA SER A 290 -3.59 -6.83 13.31
C SER A 290 -4.30 -7.55 14.46
N ALA A 291 -3.79 -8.71 14.89
CA ALA A 291 -4.37 -9.47 16.01
C ALA A 291 -4.36 -8.69 17.33
N LEU A 292 -3.23 -8.04 17.67
CA LEU A 292 -3.09 -7.23 18.88
C LEU A 292 -3.98 -5.96 18.83
N THR A 293 -4.13 -5.34 17.66
CA THR A 293 -5.03 -4.18 17.46
C THR A 293 -6.51 -4.57 17.64
N LEU A 294 -6.90 -5.75 17.13
CA LEU A 294 -8.25 -6.29 17.35
C LEU A 294 -8.46 -6.73 18.81
N LEU A 295 -7.49 -7.39 19.43
CA LEU A 295 -7.51 -7.80 20.83
C LEU A 295 -7.68 -6.62 21.79
N LEU A 296 -7.03 -5.48 21.49
CA LEU A 296 -7.21 -4.21 22.21
C LEU A 296 -8.66 -3.69 22.10
N SER A 297 -9.37 -4.02 21.03
CA SER A 297 -10.78 -3.66 20.83
C SER A 297 -11.73 -4.65 21.52
N ASP A 298 -11.41 -5.95 21.49
CA ASP A 298 -12.17 -7.00 22.18
C ASP A 298 -12.15 -6.80 23.70
N ILE A 299 -10.97 -6.49 24.27
CA ILE A 299 -10.80 -6.26 25.71
C ILE A 299 -11.59 -5.02 26.18
N LYS A 300 -11.69 -3.97 25.35
CA LYS A 300 -12.61 -2.83 25.59
C LYS A 300 -14.10 -3.20 25.48
N SER A 301 -14.44 -4.30 24.80
CA SER A 301 -15.83 -4.77 24.68
C SER A 301 -16.25 -5.69 25.83
N VAL A 302 -15.35 -6.55 26.32
CA VAL A 302 -15.63 -7.49 27.42
C VAL A 302 -15.42 -6.89 28.82
N LEU A 303 -14.81 -5.71 28.92
CA LEU A 303 -14.64 -4.95 30.17
C LEU A 303 -15.42 -3.61 30.11
N PRO A 304 -16.72 -3.58 30.49
CA PRO A 304 -17.55 -2.38 30.37
C PRO A 304 -17.01 -1.18 31.16
N TRP A 305 -16.43 -1.40 32.35
CA TRP A 305 -15.82 -0.34 33.16
C TRP A 305 -14.67 0.36 32.42
N LEU A 306 -13.83 -0.41 31.72
CA LEU A 306 -12.69 0.11 30.96
C LEU A 306 -13.14 1.02 29.82
N LYS A 307 -14.28 0.70 29.19
CA LYS A 307 -14.92 1.56 28.18
C LYS A 307 -15.46 2.85 28.80
N THR A 308 -16.06 2.79 29.99
CA THR A 308 -16.52 3.98 30.73
C THR A 308 -15.34 4.90 31.07
N VAL A 309 -14.27 4.38 31.66
CA VAL A 309 -13.07 5.17 32.02
C VAL A 309 -12.44 5.79 30.78
N GLN A 310 -12.26 5.03 29.68
CA GLN A 310 -11.74 5.59 28.42
C GLN A 310 -12.64 6.69 27.83
N THR A 311 -13.96 6.60 28.02
CA THR A 311 -14.91 7.64 27.56
C THR A 311 -14.77 8.91 28.40
N ALA A 312 -14.72 8.80 29.72
CA ALA A 312 -14.53 9.95 30.62
C ALA A 312 -13.15 10.62 30.43
N VAL A 313 -12.10 9.82 30.22
CA VAL A 313 -10.75 10.29 29.84
C VAL A 313 -10.75 11.02 28.51
N ALA A 314 -11.53 10.57 27.52
CA ALA A 314 -11.68 11.26 26.24
C ALA A 314 -12.50 12.55 26.36
N GLU A 315 -13.56 12.61 27.18
CA GLU A 315 -14.30 13.86 27.46
C GLU A 315 -13.40 14.88 28.19
N LEU A 316 -12.63 14.44 29.20
CA LEU A 316 -11.63 15.26 29.91
C LEU A 316 -10.60 15.83 28.93
N ALA A 317 -10.04 15.00 28.05
CA ALA A 317 -9.10 15.46 27.02
C ALA A 317 -9.74 16.44 26.04
N GLN A 318 -11.01 16.26 25.64
CA GLN A 318 -11.71 17.22 24.77
C GLN A 318 -11.96 18.57 25.46
N VAL A 319 -12.34 18.58 26.75
CA VAL A 319 -12.57 19.83 27.51
C VAL A 319 -11.28 20.65 27.65
N PHE A 320 -10.15 20.01 27.93
CA PHE A 320 -8.86 20.71 28.04
C PHE A 320 -8.30 21.10 26.66
N HIS A 321 -8.38 20.24 25.64
CA HIS A 321 -7.96 20.62 24.27
C HIS A 321 -8.82 21.74 23.67
N GLY A 322 -10.13 21.78 23.97
CA GLY A 322 -11.04 22.84 23.50
C GLY A 322 -10.86 24.20 24.19
N ASN A 323 -10.16 24.26 25.34
CA ASN A 323 -10.08 25.47 26.16
C ASN A 323 -8.62 25.87 26.43
N GLN A 324 -8.11 26.80 25.63
CA GLN A 324 -6.73 27.31 25.71
C GLN A 324 -6.38 27.91 27.08
N LYS A 325 -7.36 28.39 27.88
CA LYS A 325 -7.10 28.85 29.26
C LYS A 325 -6.80 27.68 30.20
N LEU A 326 -7.46 26.53 30.04
CA LEU A 326 -7.20 25.33 30.83
C LEU A 326 -5.84 24.72 30.47
N GLN A 327 -5.46 24.72 29.18
CA GLN A 327 -4.11 24.31 28.75
C GLN A 327 -3.02 25.14 29.43
N MET A 328 -3.15 26.47 29.39
CA MET A 328 -2.20 27.37 30.05
C MET A 328 -2.12 27.16 31.56
N LEU A 329 -3.24 26.86 32.24
CA LEU A 329 -3.27 26.56 33.67
C LEU A 329 -2.54 25.25 34.03
N VAL A 330 -2.57 24.23 33.16
CA VAL A 330 -1.76 23.02 33.33
C VAL A 330 -0.28 23.33 33.09
N SER A 331 0.02 24.00 31.97
CA SER A 331 1.38 24.30 31.53
C SER A 331 2.15 25.22 32.49
N CYS A 332 1.48 26.14 33.20
CA CYS A 332 2.11 27.04 34.16
C CYS A 332 2.43 26.42 35.53
N SER A 333 2.15 25.13 35.75
CA SER A 333 2.36 24.46 37.04
C SER A 333 3.71 23.75 37.20
N GLU A 334 4.40 23.46 36.09
CA GLU A 334 5.76 22.90 36.08
C GLU A 334 6.74 23.90 35.45
N ASN A 335 7.95 24.00 36.02
CA ASN A 335 8.84 25.15 35.81
C ASN A 335 9.70 25.06 34.52
N SER A 336 9.12 24.53 33.44
CA SER A 336 9.80 24.21 32.17
C SER A 336 9.00 24.72 30.97
N GLN A 337 9.69 25.35 30.01
CA GLN A 337 9.06 25.97 28.84
C GLN A 337 8.42 24.96 27.89
N THR A 338 7.25 25.34 27.34
CA THR A 338 6.53 24.63 26.26
C THR A 338 6.29 23.13 26.49
N MET A 339 5.23 22.82 27.21
CA MET A 339 4.59 21.50 27.18
C MET A 339 3.11 21.67 26.86
N GLU A 340 2.61 21.01 25.82
CA GLU A 340 1.18 20.99 25.49
C GLU A 340 0.42 20.07 26.45
N PHE A 341 -0.92 20.19 26.49
CA PHE A 341 -1.76 19.22 27.17
C PHE A 341 -1.55 17.83 26.53
N PRO A 342 -1.59 16.71 27.28
CA PRO A 342 -0.77 15.55 26.94
C PRO A 342 -0.99 14.89 25.58
N ASP A 343 0.13 14.40 25.04
CA ASP A 343 0.22 13.71 23.75
C ASP A 343 -0.88 12.65 23.57
N SER A 344 -1.76 12.92 22.60
CA SER A 344 -2.89 12.08 22.26
C SER A 344 -2.54 10.90 21.34
N SER A 345 -1.25 10.65 21.08
CA SER A 345 -0.74 9.54 20.27
C SER A 345 -1.25 8.16 20.69
N SER A 346 -1.59 7.96 21.97
CA SER A 346 -2.19 6.72 22.46
C SER A 346 -3.00 6.90 23.75
N MET A 347 -3.94 5.98 24.00
CA MET A 347 -4.69 5.98 25.26
C MET A 347 -3.79 5.73 26.48
N CYS A 348 -2.71 4.94 26.39
CA CYS A 348 -1.82 4.76 27.55
C CYS A 348 -1.02 6.03 27.85
N ALA A 349 -0.50 6.75 26.83
CA ALA A 349 0.19 8.02 27.04
C ALA A 349 -0.73 9.06 27.70
N LEU A 350 -1.98 9.15 27.24
CA LEU A 350 -3.00 10.02 27.85
C LEU A 350 -3.28 9.62 29.31
N LEU A 351 -3.51 8.33 29.61
CA LEU A 351 -3.74 7.85 30.98
C LEU A 351 -2.52 8.11 31.91
N GLU A 352 -1.30 7.90 31.41
CA GLU A 352 -0.05 8.12 32.16
C GLU A 352 0.17 9.59 32.48
N ALA A 353 -0.11 10.48 31.53
CA ALA A 353 0.04 11.91 31.75
C ALA A 353 -1.09 12.50 32.60
N LEU A 354 -2.32 11.95 32.53
CA LEU A 354 -3.37 12.30 33.49
C LEU A 354 -2.99 11.90 34.93
N LEU A 355 -2.32 10.75 35.13
CA LEU A 355 -1.73 10.39 36.42
C LEU A 355 -0.60 11.34 36.83
N LYS A 356 0.31 11.71 35.92
CA LYS A 356 1.37 12.69 36.21
C LYS A 356 0.79 14.03 36.69
N HIS A 357 -0.28 14.50 36.07
CA HIS A 357 -0.89 15.81 36.33
C HIS A 357 -2.09 15.79 37.28
N GLU A 358 -2.38 14.66 37.95
CA GLU A 358 -3.49 14.43 38.90
C GLU A 358 -3.80 15.65 39.79
N LYS A 359 -2.81 16.12 40.55
CA LYS A 359 -2.97 17.22 41.52
C LYS A 359 -3.31 18.56 40.86
N VAL A 360 -2.80 18.78 39.64
CA VAL A 360 -3.03 20.00 38.85
C VAL A 360 -4.44 19.96 38.27
N LEU A 361 -4.86 18.80 37.74
CA LEU A 361 -6.21 18.56 37.26
C LEU A 361 -7.22 18.75 38.40
N TYR A 362 -7.00 18.13 39.56
CA TYR A 362 -7.85 18.30 40.75
C TYR A 362 -7.96 19.77 41.16
N ALA A 363 -6.84 20.51 41.23
CA ALA A 363 -6.84 21.93 41.59
C ALA A 363 -7.54 22.85 40.57
N ILE A 364 -7.52 22.52 39.29
CA ILE A 364 -8.25 23.22 38.23
C ILE A 364 -9.75 22.89 38.29
N VAL A 365 -10.09 21.62 38.43
CA VAL A 365 -11.45 21.08 38.32
C VAL A 365 -12.28 21.30 39.60
N ALA A 366 -11.64 21.39 40.77
CA ALA A 366 -12.31 21.74 42.03
C ALA A 366 -12.74 23.23 42.12
N ARG A 367 -12.41 24.06 41.12
CA ARG A 367 -12.84 25.46 41.09
C ARG A 367 -14.32 25.59 40.77
N ARG A 368 -15.03 26.49 41.45
CA ARG A 368 -16.45 26.76 41.21
C ARG A 368 -16.73 27.26 39.78
N ASP A 369 -15.82 28.06 39.21
CA ASP A 369 -15.97 28.59 37.86
C ASP A 369 -15.65 27.57 36.73
N PHE A 370 -15.21 26.36 37.06
CA PHE A 370 -14.92 25.31 36.06
C PHE A 370 -16.16 24.89 35.27
N ALA A 371 -17.31 24.74 35.93
CA ALA A 371 -18.57 24.37 35.27
C ALA A 371 -19.37 25.58 34.76
N ASP A 372 -19.04 26.80 35.19
CA ASP A 372 -19.82 28.02 34.87
C ASP A 372 -19.23 28.84 33.71
N THR A 373 -18.07 28.43 33.16
CA THR A 373 -17.35 29.17 32.09
C THR A 373 -17.67 28.70 30.67
N SER A 374 -18.65 27.82 30.48
CA SER A 374 -18.93 27.10 29.23
C SER A 374 -20.40 27.21 28.78
N VAL A 375 -20.67 27.05 27.47
CA VAL A 375 -22.05 27.12 26.92
C VAL A 375 -22.88 25.93 27.45
N SER A 376 -24.22 26.02 27.50
CA SER A 376 -25.05 25.04 28.24
C SER A 376 -24.85 23.56 27.87
N GLY A 377 -24.58 23.24 26.60
CA GLY A 377 -24.25 21.87 26.15
C GLY A 377 -22.81 21.41 26.48
N GLU A 378 -21.92 22.35 26.80
CA GLU A 378 -20.56 22.09 27.30
C GLU A 378 -20.54 22.02 28.83
N GLN A 379 -21.41 22.76 29.52
CA GLN A 379 -21.54 22.76 30.97
C GLN A 379 -21.87 21.36 31.52
N GLU A 380 -22.68 20.57 30.81
CA GLU A 380 -22.96 19.17 31.18
C GLU A 380 -21.71 18.28 31.04
N LYS A 381 -20.88 18.50 30.01
CA LYS A 381 -19.59 17.80 29.84
C LYS A 381 -18.61 18.20 30.95
N CYS A 382 -18.51 19.49 31.25
CA CYS A 382 -17.64 19.99 32.31
C CYS A 382 -18.04 19.44 33.68
N LYS A 383 -19.35 19.26 33.94
CA LYS A 383 -19.84 18.57 35.14
C LYS A 383 -19.45 17.09 35.18
N ARG A 384 -19.65 16.32 34.10
CA ARG A 384 -19.19 14.91 34.06
C ARG A 384 -17.68 14.77 34.25
N VAL A 385 -16.89 15.67 33.68
CA VAL A 385 -15.43 15.73 33.89
C VAL A 385 -15.09 16.10 35.33
N GLN A 386 -15.88 16.98 35.96
CA GLN A 386 -15.75 17.35 37.37
C GLN A 386 -16.07 16.17 38.30
N ASP A 387 -17.20 15.49 38.09
CA ASP A 387 -17.60 14.31 38.85
C ASP A 387 -16.57 13.17 38.71
N PHE A 388 -15.97 13.00 37.52
CA PHE A 388 -14.96 11.97 37.26
C PHE A 388 -13.61 12.27 37.94
N VAL A 389 -13.07 13.49 37.82
CA VAL A 389 -11.76 13.86 38.38
C VAL A 389 -11.82 14.03 39.90
N LEU A 390 -12.98 14.38 40.46
CA LEU A 390 -13.19 14.47 41.90
C LEU A 390 -13.64 13.14 42.54
N SER A 391 -13.79 12.07 41.76
CA SER A 391 -14.11 10.73 42.27
C SER A 391 -12.98 10.16 43.14
N GLU A 392 -13.33 9.55 44.27
CA GLU A 392 -12.39 8.77 45.11
C GLU A 392 -11.70 7.64 44.32
N THR A 393 -12.31 7.16 43.23
CA THR A 393 -11.76 6.08 42.39
C THR A 393 -10.83 6.57 41.28
N PHE A 394 -10.78 7.87 40.98
CA PHE A 394 -10.15 8.43 39.77
C PHE A 394 -8.75 7.86 39.48
N VAL A 395 -7.83 7.98 40.44
CA VAL A 395 -6.44 7.51 40.32
C VAL A 395 -6.39 5.98 40.13
N GLN A 396 -7.19 5.24 40.89
CA GLN A 396 -7.24 3.78 40.83
C GLN A 396 -7.82 3.28 39.49
N ASP A 397 -8.80 3.98 38.92
CA ASP A 397 -9.41 3.65 37.63
C ASP A 397 -8.44 3.89 36.46
N LEU A 398 -7.63 4.97 36.52
CA LEU A 398 -6.54 5.22 35.58
C LEU A 398 -5.44 4.12 35.69
N MET A 399 -5.03 3.78 36.91
CA MET A 399 -4.03 2.73 37.17
C MET A 399 -4.52 1.34 36.72
N ASN A 400 -5.78 1.00 37.00
CA ASN A 400 -6.43 -0.24 36.57
C ASN A 400 -6.53 -0.33 35.04
N SER A 401 -6.88 0.78 34.39
CA SER A 401 -6.91 0.88 32.93
C SER A 401 -5.53 0.65 32.32
N LEU A 402 -4.47 1.26 32.87
CA LEU A 402 -3.10 1.06 32.41
C LEU A 402 -2.60 -0.36 32.64
N ALA A 403 -2.89 -0.97 33.79
CA ALA A 403 -2.51 -2.37 34.07
C ALA A 403 -3.13 -3.37 33.09
N VAL A 404 -4.28 -3.05 32.48
CA VAL A 404 -4.90 -3.87 31.43
C VAL A 404 -4.40 -3.52 30.03
N LEU A 405 -4.20 -2.24 29.70
CA LEU A 405 -3.90 -1.77 28.34
C LEU A 405 -2.41 -1.79 27.98
N ARG A 406 -1.53 -1.43 28.93
CA ARG A 406 -0.09 -1.24 28.68
C ARG A 406 0.59 -2.49 28.08
N PRO A 407 0.37 -3.73 28.58
CA PRO A 407 1.02 -4.92 28.02
C PRO A 407 0.73 -5.14 26.53
N LEU A 408 -0.50 -4.86 26.08
CA LEU A 408 -0.85 -4.93 24.64
C LEU A 408 -0.18 -3.84 23.83
N GLN A 409 -0.12 -2.62 24.37
CA GLN A 409 0.49 -1.49 23.67
C GLN A 409 2.02 -1.66 23.56
N GLU A 410 2.67 -2.25 24.56
CA GLU A 410 4.10 -2.59 24.53
C GLU A 410 4.40 -3.66 23.49
N GLN A 411 3.65 -4.78 23.48
CA GLN A 411 3.79 -5.83 22.47
C GLN A 411 3.45 -5.30 21.05
N LEU A 412 2.38 -4.51 20.90
CA LEU A 412 2.02 -3.90 19.60
C LEU A 412 3.11 -2.95 19.09
N ARG A 413 3.70 -2.12 19.97
CA ARG A 413 4.83 -1.25 19.64
C ARG A 413 6.06 -2.07 19.22
N HIS A 414 6.35 -3.16 19.92
CA HIS A 414 7.45 -4.06 19.60
C HIS A 414 7.29 -4.68 18.19
N PHE A 415 6.12 -5.25 17.89
CA PHE A 415 5.83 -5.87 16.59
C PHE A 415 5.65 -4.90 15.39
N ILE A 416 5.64 -3.58 15.63
CA ILE A 416 5.62 -2.54 14.58
C ILE A 416 7.01 -1.89 14.42
N ASN A 417 7.64 -1.49 15.53
CA ASN A 417 8.88 -0.71 15.51
C ASN A 417 10.11 -1.63 15.41
N ASP A 418 10.19 -2.67 16.23
CA ASP A 418 11.43 -3.44 16.38
C ASP A 418 11.54 -4.51 15.29
N LEU A 419 10.40 -4.96 14.74
CA LEU A 419 10.28 -6.04 13.74
C LEU A 419 10.96 -7.36 14.19
N PRO A 420 10.54 -7.94 15.33
CA PRO A 420 11.07 -9.21 15.82
C PRO A 420 10.79 -10.38 14.86
N PRO A 421 11.60 -11.46 14.94
CA PRO A 421 11.40 -12.66 14.13
C PRO A 421 10.09 -13.37 14.47
N LEU A 422 9.55 -14.10 13.48
CA LEU A 422 8.26 -14.79 13.55
C LEU A 422 8.11 -15.78 14.73
N SER A 423 9.23 -16.27 15.26
CA SER A 423 9.29 -17.13 16.44
C SER A 423 8.74 -16.46 17.71
N GLN A 424 8.87 -15.14 17.86
CA GLN A 424 8.43 -14.42 19.07
C GLN A 424 6.91 -14.25 19.18
N VAL A 425 6.14 -14.57 18.12
CA VAL A 425 4.68 -14.50 18.16
C VAL A 425 4.09 -15.49 19.17
N PHE A 426 4.63 -16.70 19.31
CA PHE A 426 4.11 -17.66 20.31
C PHE A 426 4.37 -17.19 21.76
N PRO A 427 5.60 -16.78 22.15
CA PRO A 427 5.88 -16.16 23.45
C PRO A 427 4.97 -14.98 23.79
N CYS A 428 4.75 -14.04 22.86
CA CYS A 428 3.91 -12.86 23.09
C CYS A 428 2.52 -13.20 23.64
N PHE A 429 1.82 -14.17 23.05
CA PHE A 429 0.49 -14.56 23.54
C PHE A 429 0.55 -15.35 24.87
N VAL A 430 1.60 -16.15 25.11
CA VAL A 430 1.82 -16.82 26.40
C VAL A 430 2.13 -15.81 27.52
N GLU A 431 2.91 -14.78 27.22
CA GLU A 431 3.23 -13.67 28.13
C GLU A 431 1.97 -12.88 28.48
N LEU A 432 1.17 -12.47 27.49
CA LEU A 432 -0.11 -11.79 27.71
C LEU A 432 -1.06 -12.62 28.59
N LEU A 433 -1.22 -13.92 28.33
CA LEU A 433 -2.00 -14.81 29.18
C LEU A 433 -1.46 -14.86 30.61
N THR A 434 -0.14 -14.92 30.78
CA THR A 434 0.53 -14.94 32.09
C THR A 434 0.27 -13.65 32.85
N VAL A 435 0.50 -12.49 32.22
CA VAL A 435 0.27 -11.15 32.79
C VAL A 435 -1.20 -10.98 33.23
N TYR A 436 -2.17 -11.29 32.35
CA TYR A 436 -3.59 -11.17 32.69
C TYR A 436 -4.04 -12.15 33.78
N SER A 437 -3.45 -13.35 33.85
CA SER A 437 -3.73 -14.28 34.94
C SER A 437 -3.28 -13.72 36.30
N ALA A 438 -2.20 -12.94 36.34
CA ALA A 438 -1.57 -12.43 37.56
C ALA A 438 -2.29 -11.20 38.17
N ILE A 439 -3.05 -10.41 37.40
CA ILE A 439 -3.67 -9.16 37.89
C ILE A 439 -4.67 -9.44 39.02
N ALA A 440 -4.30 -9.17 40.28
CA ALA A 440 -5.05 -9.68 41.44
C ALA A 440 -6.50 -9.15 41.57
N TRP A 441 -6.75 -7.89 41.17
CA TRP A 441 -8.05 -7.23 41.33
C TRP A 441 -9.07 -7.53 40.23
N VAL A 442 -8.66 -8.06 39.08
CA VAL A 442 -9.57 -8.44 37.98
C VAL A 442 -10.32 -9.72 38.35
N SER A 443 -11.65 -9.72 38.20
CA SER A 443 -12.47 -10.86 38.63
C SER A 443 -12.18 -12.13 37.82
N LYS A 444 -12.47 -13.31 38.41
CA LYS A 444 -12.31 -14.61 37.72
C LYS A 444 -13.10 -14.67 36.40
N LYS A 445 -14.25 -13.98 36.31
CA LYS A 445 -15.07 -13.89 35.09
C LYS A 445 -14.37 -13.07 34.01
N GLU A 446 -13.86 -11.90 34.36
CA GLU A 446 -13.13 -11.02 33.43
C GLU A 446 -11.83 -11.67 32.94
N LYS A 447 -11.07 -12.33 33.83
CA LYS A 447 -9.88 -13.11 33.44
C LYS A 447 -10.22 -14.19 32.41
N ALA A 448 -11.34 -14.90 32.57
CA ALA A 448 -11.79 -15.90 31.61
C ALA A 448 -12.16 -15.28 30.26
N LEU A 449 -12.85 -14.12 30.26
CA LEU A 449 -13.19 -13.39 29.04
C LEU A 449 -11.93 -12.89 28.31
N ILE A 450 -10.99 -12.26 29.01
CA ILE A 450 -9.70 -11.81 28.45
C ILE A 450 -8.92 -13.01 27.89
N THR A 451 -8.85 -14.13 28.63
CA THR A 451 -8.21 -15.38 28.18
C THR A 451 -8.83 -15.90 26.88
N SER A 452 -10.16 -15.83 26.74
CA SER A 452 -10.88 -16.20 25.51
C SER A 452 -10.43 -15.30 24.35
N CYS A 453 -10.51 -13.98 24.50
CA CYS A 453 -10.10 -13.03 23.45
C CYS A 453 -8.63 -13.23 23.00
N VAL A 454 -7.70 -13.37 23.96
CA VAL A 454 -6.27 -13.60 23.67
C VAL A 454 -6.09 -14.92 22.89
N THR A 455 -6.77 -16.00 23.30
CA THR A 455 -6.70 -17.32 22.67
C THR A 455 -7.33 -17.34 21.28
N GLU A 456 -8.50 -16.71 21.12
CA GLU A 456 -9.22 -16.58 19.85
C GLU A 456 -8.40 -15.79 18.83
N ARG A 457 -7.81 -14.65 19.23
CA ARG A 457 -6.97 -13.83 18.34
C ARG A 457 -5.66 -14.51 17.96
N PHE A 458 -5.05 -15.28 18.87
CA PHE A 458 -3.91 -16.14 18.54
C PHE A 458 -4.28 -17.21 17.50
N ASN A 459 -5.36 -17.96 17.75
CA ASN A 459 -5.83 -19.01 16.85
C ASN A 459 -6.25 -18.46 15.47
N ALA A 460 -6.77 -17.23 15.40
CA ALA A 460 -7.13 -16.55 14.16
C ALA A 460 -5.93 -16.13 13.29
N ILE A 461 -4.70 -16.12 13.82
CA ILE A 461 -3.47 -15.85 13.05
C ILE A 461 -2.52 -17.05 12.92
N TYR A 462 -2.70 -18.10 13.72
CA TYR A 462 -1.76 -19.21 13.77
C TYR A 462 -1.73 -20.02 12.46
N GLY A 463 -0.69 -19.81 11.66
CA GLY A 463 -0.26 -20.69 10.58
C GLY A 463 1.00 -21.47 10.93
N ASP A 464 1.31 -22.48 10.13
CA ASP A 464 2.44 -23.41 10.36
C ASP A 464 3.79 -22.69 10.52
N SER A 465 3.97 -21.55 9.84
CA SER A 465 5.18 -20.71 9.91
C SER A 465 5.49 -20.22 11.32
N HIS A 466 4.49 -19.86 12.14
CA HIS A 466 4.70 -19.49 13.55
C HIS A 466 5.29 -20.67 14.34
N GLY A 467 4.71 -21.86 14.20
CA GLY A 467 5.16 -23.06 14.88
C GLY A 467 6.53 -23.54 14.41
N VAL A 468 6.80 -23.49 13.10
CA VAL A 468 8.10 -23.84 12.52
C VAL A 468 9.19 -22.86 12.96
N ALA A 469 8.95 -21.54 12.91
CA ALA A 469 9.90 -20.55 13.40
C ALA A 469 10.20 -20.76 14.88
N TYR A 470 9.16 -20.94 15.71
CA TYR A 470 9.28 -21.18 17.15
C TYR A 470 9.97 -22.53 17.49
N MET A 471 9.91 -23.53 16.62
CA MET A 471 10.62 -24.81 16.79
C MET A 471 12.07 -24.79 16.29
N LEU A 472 12.39 -23.94 15.31
CA LEU A 472 13.74 -23.78 14.78
C LEU A 472 14.55 -22.66 15.47
N ASP A 473 13.92 -21.77 16.23
CA ASP A 473 14.61 -20.74 17.01
C ASP A 473 15.36 -21.38 18.20
N PRO A 474 16.69 -21.13 18.35
CA PRO A 474 17.48 -21.70 19.44
C PRO A 474 17.05 -21.26 20.84
N LEU A 475 16.39 -20.10 20.99
CA LEU A 475 15.88 -19.63 22.28
C LEU A 475 14.70 -20.46 22.80
N TYR A 476 13.94 -21.09 21.88
CA TYR A 476 12.63 -21.66 22.19
C TYR A 476 12.51 -23.16 21.91
N LEU A 477 13.05 -23.66 20.80
CA LEU A 477 13.05 -25.09 20.41
C LEU A 477 11.66 -25.77 20.38
N GLY A 478 10.57 -25.00 20.34
CA GLY A 478 9.18 -25.49 20.43
C GLY A 478 8.70 -25.83 21.85
N GLN A 479 9.38 -25.37 22.90
CA GLN A 479 8.94 -25.53 24.30
C GLN A 479 7.54 -24.92 24.51
N PHE A 480 6.72 -25.52 25.36
CA PHE A 480 5.33 -25.09 25.62
C PHE A 480 4.36 -25.17 24.42
N LEU A 481 4.77 -25.66 23.24
CA LEU A 481 3.82 -26.16 22.24
C LEU A 481 3.07 -27.35 22.84
N ASP A 482 1.75 -27.37 22.70
CA ASP A 482 0.98 -28.58 22.98
C ASP A 482 1.35 -29.70 22.00
N GLU A 483 1.17 -30.95 22.45
CA GLU A 483 1.58 -32.13 21.69
C GLU A 483 0.88 -32.27 20.32
N GLN A 484 -0.27 -31.63 20.09
CA GLN A 484 -0.89 -31.62 18.76
C GLN A 484 -0.27 -30.56 17.85
N LYS A 485 -0.08 -29.33 18.30
CA LYS A 485 0.66 -28.30 17.53
C LYS A 485 2.08 -28.78 17.20
N LYS A 486 2.78 -29.38 18.17
CA LYS A 486 4.11 -29.96 17.99
C LYS A 486 4.13 -31.03 16.88
N ARG A 487 3.25 -32.03 16.93
CA ARG A 487 3.11 -33.03 15.85
C ARG A 487 2.77 -32.42 14.48
N ASN A 488 1.88 -31.43 14.44
CA ASN A 488 1.53 -30.74 13.20
C ASN A 488 2.76 -30.02 12.59
N VAL A 489 3.54 -29.33 13.42
CA VAL A 489 4.77 -28.64 13.01
C VAL A 489 5.85 -29.64 12.57
N GLU A 490 6.08 -30.71 13.32
CA GLU A 490 7.06 -31.75 12.97
C GLU A 490 6.68 -32.45 11.65
N SER A 491 5.38 -32.71 11.42
CA SER A 491 4.86 -33.19 10.13
C SER A 491 5.04 -32.17 8.99
N PHE A 492 4.85 -30.88 9.23
CA PHE A 492 5.13 -29.83 8.24
C PHE A 492 6.63 -29.78 7.87
N ILE A 493 7.52 -29.82 8.88
CA ILE A 493 8.98 -29.79 8.71
C ILE A 493 9.44 -30.96 7.83
N VAL A 494 8.96 -32.17 8.13
CA VAL A 494 9.20 -33.38 7.33
C VAL A 494 8.74 -33.18 5.88
N ARG A 495 7.45 -32.87 5.67
CA ARG A 495 6.87 -32.65 4.33
C ARG A 495 7.60 -31.58 3.52
N PHE A 496 8.03 -30.48 4.15
CA PHE A 496 8.78 -29.42 3.47
C PHE A 496 10.13 -29.93 2.97
N CYS A 497 10.87 -30.66 3.81
CA CYS A 497 12.21 -31.14 3.46
C CYS A 497 12.20 -32.38 2.54
N GLU A 498 11.21 -33.26 2.64
CA GLU A 498 11.04 -34.43 1.77
C GLU A 498 10.69 -34.04 0.33
N ASN A 499 9.94 -32.94 0.13
CA ASN A 499 9.63 -32.40 -1.21
C ASN A 499 10.89 -31.97 -1.99
N GLU A 500 12.01 -31.70 -1.32
CA GLU A 500 13.33 -31.47 -1.93
C GLU A 500 14.06 -32.78 -2.30
N GLY A 501 13.35 -33.92 -2.30
CA GLY A 501 13.74 -35.15 -3.03
C GLY A 501 14.68 -36.11 -2.31
N HIS A 502 14.80 -36.05 -0.98
CA HIS A 502 15.78 -36.83 -0.22
C HIS A 502 15.13 -37.62 0.93
N ALA A 503 15.34 -38.95 0.95
CA ALA A 503 14.90 -39.85 2.02
C ALA A 503 15.83 -39.77 3.25
N VAL A 504 15.87 -38.60 3.89
CA VAL A 504 16.65 -38.32 5.10
C VAL A 504 15.71 -38.24 6.29
N ASP A 505 16.07 -38.85 7.41
CA ASP A 505 15.31 -38.70 8.66
C ASP A 505 15.47 -37.28 9.23
N ILE A 506 14.54 -36.41 8.85
CA ILE A 506 14.45 -35.02 9.27
C ILE A 506 14.14 -34.90 10.77
N LEU A 507 13.43 -35.86 11.36
CA LEU A 507 13.13 -35.86 12.79
C LEU A 507 14.39 -36.16 13.61
N THR A 508 15.23 -37.10 13.16
CA THR A 508 16.57 -37.31 13.73
C THR A 508 17.49 -36.10 13.53
N GLN A 509 17.42 -35.38 12.40
CA GLN A 509 18.14 -34.11 12.27
C GLN A 509 17.63 -33.05 13.26
N LEU A 510 16.32 -32.93 13.45
CA LEU A 510 15.69 -31.99 14.37
C LEU A 510 16.00 -32.31 15.84
N ALA A 511 16.08 -33.60 16.19
CA ALA A 511 16.52 -34.05 17.51
C ALA A 511 18.00 -33.71 17.76
N LYS A 512 18.88 -33.97 16.79
CA LYS A 512 20.31 -33.59 16.84
C LYS A 512 20.50 -32.07 16.95
N TYR A 513 19.67 -31.29 16.25
CA TYR A 513 19.65 -29.84 16.36
C TYR A 513 19.28 -29.39 17.79
N LYS A 514 18.17 -29.89 18.33
CA LYS A 514 17.71 -29.57 19.70
C LYS A 514 18.77 -29.92 20.76
N ALA A 515 19.43 -31.08 20.63
CA ALA A 515 20.53 -31.48 21.52
C ALA A 515 21.75 -30.53 21.44
N MET A 516 22.19 -30.20 20.22
CA MET A 516 23.31 -29.26 19.99
C MET A 516 23.04 -27.88 20.57
N VAL A 517 21.79 -27.39 20.56
CA VAL A 517 21.46 -26.10 21.19
C VAL A 517 21.50 -26.16 22.71
N CYS A 518 21.11 -27.28 23.34
CA CYS A 518 21.32 -27.48 24.77
C CYS A 518 22.82 -27.48 25.13
N GLU A 519 23.64 -28.23 24.39
CA GLU A 519 25.10 -28.23 24.55
C GLU A 519 25.71 -26.83 24.35
N LEU A 520 25.25 -26.07 23.37
CA LEU A 520 25.69 -24.70 23.10
C LEU A 520 25.39 -23.74 24.26
N LYS A 521 24.18 -23.85 24.84
CA LYS A 521 23.73 -23.05 25.98
C LYS A 521 24.58 -23.30 27.23
N GLU A 522 24.98 -24.54 27.46
CA GLU A 522 25.80 -24.92 28.63
C GLU A 522 27.29 -24.60 28.41
N ASN A 523 27.84 -24.87 27.22
CA ASN A 523 29.28 -24.77 26.95
C ASN A 523 29.74 -23.42 26.36
N ASN A 524 28.84 -22.58 25.86
CA ASN A 524 29.18 -21.27 25.29
C ASN A 524 28.19 -20.16 25.72
N GLN A 525 28.21 -19.86 27.01
CA GLN A 525 27.39 -18.81 27.62
C GLN A 525 27.57 -17.43 26.95
N ALA A 526 28.76 -17.11 26.42
CA ALA A 526 29.00 -15.84 25.74
C ALA A 526 28.22 -15.72 24.42
N TYR A 527 28.23 -16.76 23.59
CA TYR A 527 27.43 -16.83 22.37
C TYR A 527 25.92 -16.91 22.71
N TRP A 528 25.55 -17.60 23.78
CA TRP A 528 24.16 -17.63 24.27
C TRP A 528 23.66 -16.24 24.68
N GLN A 529 24.48 -15.39 25.31
CA GLN A 529 24.09 -14.00 25.61
C GLN A 529 23.81 -13.18 24.34
N LEU A 530 24.54 -13.39 23.24
CA LEU A 530 24.29 -12.69 21.98
C LEU A 530 22.92 -13.07 21.37
N LEU A 531 22.50 -14.33 21.51
CA LEU A 531 21.14 -14.76 21.15
C LEU A 531 20.10 -14.12 22.07
N GLN A 532 20.31 -14.17 23.40
CA GLN A 532 19.36 -13.61 24.38
C GLN A 532 19.18 -12.10 24.26
N SER A 533 20.22 -11.36 23.89
CA SER A 533 20.15 -9.90 23.68
C SER A 533 19.66 -9.51 22.27
N GLY A 534 19.37 -10.48 21.40
CA GLY A 534 19.05 -10.23 19.99
C GLY A 534 20.19 -9.66 19.15
N ALA A 535 21.43 -9.66 19.66
CA ALA A 535 22.61 -9.16 18.94
C ALA A 535 23.06 -10.14 17.84
N LEU A 536 22.74 -11.42 17.99
CA LEU A 536 22.76 -12.42 16.93
C LEU A 536 21.32 -12.84 16.62
N SER A 537 20.86 -12.67 15.37
CA SER A 537 19.50 -13.06 15.00
C SER A 537 19.38 -14.58 14.78
N PRO A 538 18.16 -15.17 14.91
CA PRO A 538 17.94 -16.56 14.54
C PRO A 538 18.31 -16.87 13.09
N HIS A 539 18.14 -15.91 12.17
CA HIS A 539 18.55 -16.07 10.77
C HIS A 539 20.06 -16.30 10.66
N ASP A 540 20.87 -15.46 11.33
CA ASP A 540 22.33 -15.47 11.19
C ASP A 540 22.94 -16.68 11.92
N PHE A 541 22.38 -17.05 13.07
CA PHE A 541 22.63 -18.32 13.74
C PHE A 541 22.44 -19.53 12.79
N TRP A 542 21.41 -19.52 11.95
CA TRP A 542 21.18 -20.58 10.96
C TRP A 542 22.10 -20.47 9.75
N MET A 543 22.58 -19.28 9.38
CA MET A 543 23.58 -19.09 8.31
C MET A 543 24.91 -19.76 8.64
N GLU A 544 25.39 -19.66 9.88
CA GLU A 544 26.60 -20.36 10.35
C GLU A 544 26.48 -21.89 10.25
N ARG A 545 25.27 -22.44 10.37
CA ARG A 545 25.01 -23.88 10.51
C ARG A 545 24.60 -24.60 9.22
N ARG A 546 24.70 -23.91 8.08
CA ARG A 546 24.35 -24.43 6.74
C ARG A 546 24.94 -25.80 6.40
N VAL A 547 26.16 -26.10 6.85
CA VAL A 547 26.84 -27.38 6.58
C VAL A 547 26.40 -28.50 7.54
N GLN A 548 26.05 -28.15 8.78
CA GLN A 548 25.68 -29.12 9.83
C GLN A 548 24.27 -29.66 9.62
N PHE A 549 23.33 -28.80 9.21
CA PHE A 549 21.91 -29.11 9.11
C PHE A 549 21.30 -28.56 7.79
N PRO A 550 21.75 -29.02 6.61
CA PRO A 550 21.47 -28.36 5.33
C PRO A 550 19.97 -28.23 4.99
N TYR A 551 19.15 -29.24 5.32
CA TYR A 551 17.71 -29.21 5.05
C TYR A 551 16.97 -28.26 6.01
N LEU A 552 17.24 -28.38 7.32
CA LEU A 552 16.66 -27.48 8.33
C LEU A 552 17.11 -26.02 8.13
N HIS A 553 18.35 -25.80 7.67
CA HIS A 553 18.85 -24.48 7.30
C HIS A 553 18.06 -23.85 6.14
N GLN A 554 17.75 -24.60 5.08
CA GLN A 554 16.95 -24.07 3.97
C GLN A 554 15.56 -23.63 4.42
N LEU A 555 14.94 -24.44 5.29
CA LEU A 555 13.66 -24.16 5.92
C LEU A 555 13.74 -22.97 6.89
N ALA A 556 14.78 -22.88 7.72
CA ALA A 556 15.00 -21.77 8.65
C ALA A 556 15.19 -20.44 7.91
N VAL A 557 16.04 -20.39 6.88
CA VAL A 557 16.23 -19.19 6.05
C VAL A 557 14.96 -18.84 5.27
N ALA A 558 14.08 -19.81 4.95
CA ALA A 558 12.78 -19.52 4.38
C ALA A 558 11.79 -18.92 5.39
N VAL A 559 11.73 -19.45 6.63
CA VAL A 559 10.76 -19.01 7.65
C VAL A 559 11.17 -17.72 8.36
N PHE A 560 12.47 -17.51 8.65
CA PHE A 560 12.96 -16.28 9.27
C PHE A 560 13.08 -15.10 8.29
N ALA A 561 12.91 -15.33 6.98
CA ALA A 561 12.70 -14.28 6.00
C ALA A 561 11.24 -13.78 5.94
N LEU A 562 10.30 -14.41 6.68
CA LEU A 562 8.90 -14.00 6.76
C LEU A 562 8.69 -12.99 7.89
N PRO A 563 7.92 -11.91 7.66
CA PRO A 563 7.58 -10.96 8.71
C PRO A 563 6.42 -11.47 9.58
N ALA A 564 6.40 -11.06 10.85
CA ALA A 564 5.27 -11.28 11.76
C ALA A 564 4.09 -10.30 11.51
N SER A 565 4.40 -9.11 11.00
CA SER A 565 3.46 -8.03 10.72
C SER A 565 3.41 -7.71 9.21
N THR A 566 2.23 -7.33 8.69
CA THR A 566 2.10 -6.77 7.33
C THR A 566 2.63 -5.34 7.25
N THR A 567 2.51 -4.60 8.36
CA THR A 567 2.89 -3.19 8.52
C THR A 567 4.40 -3.01 8.68
N SER A 568 4.97 -1.94 8.10
CA SER A 568 6.40 -1.63 8.15
C SER A 568 6.75 -0.58 9.22
N ARG A 569 8.04 -0.46 9.58
CA ARG A 569 8.58 0.63 10.43
C ARG A 569 8.19 2.04 9.92
N SER A 570 8.04 2.20 8.62
CA SER A 570 7.67 3.45 7.93
C SER A 570 6.17 3.48 7.62
N SER A 571 5.33 3.32 8.64
CA SER A 571 3.86 3.16 8.59
C SER A 571 3.35 1.98 7.74
N SER A 572 2.03 1.77 7.76
CA SER A 572 1.36 0.81 6.87
C SER A 572 1.19 1.37 5.46
N PHE A 573 1.03 0.48 4.48
CA PHE A 573 0.69 0.89 3.11
C PHE A 573 -0.76 1.36 3.00
N GLY A 574 -1.65 0.84 3.85
CA GLY A 574 -3.04 1.29 3.97
C GLY A 574 -3.17 2.74 4.44
N GLU A 575 -2.36 3.22 5.40
CA GLU A 575 -2.31 4.65 5.76
C GLU A 575 -1.89 5.51 4.57
N LYS A 576 -0.80 5.13 3.90
CA LYS A 576 -0.21 5.92 2.81
C LYS A 576 -1.10 5.97 1.59
N GLY A 577 -1.68 4.83 1.21
CA GLY A 577 -2.75 4.74 0.21
C GLY A 577 -3.94 5.61 0.61
N PHE A 578 -4.46 5.49 1.84
CA PHE A 578 -5.59 6.28 2.31
C PHE A 578 -5.31 7.79 2.30
N MET A 579 -4.09 8.24 2.61
CA MET A 579 -3.71 9.66 2.51
C MET A 579 -3.74 10.15 1.05
N VAL A 580 -3.29 9.33 0.09
CA VAL A 580 -3.38 9.65 -1.34
C VAL A 580 -4.85 9.65 -1.79
N HIS A 581 -5.63 8.61 -1.47
CA HIS A 581 -7.05 8.55 -1.82
C HIS A 581 -7.83 9.74 -1.21
N SER A 582 -7.74 9.99 0.10
CA SER A 582 -8.45 11.10 0.74
C SER A 582 -8.12 12.47 0.14
N ARG A 583 -6.86 12.76 -0.21
CA ARG A 583 -6.45 14.00 -0.88
C ARG A 583 -6.91 14.11 -2.34
N TYR A 584 -6.88 13.01 -3.11
CA TYR A 584 -6.98 13.06 -4.58
C TYR A 584 -8.21 12.38 -5.20
N HIS A 585 -9.04 11.63 -4.45
CA HIS A 585 -10.18 10.85 -4.99
C HIS A 585 -11.21 11.65 -5.79
N ARG A 586 -11.32 12.98 -5.56
CA ARG A 586 -12.24 13.88 -6.30
C ARG A 586 -11.60 14.57 -7.51
N LYS A 587 -10.32 14.30 -7.78
CA LYS A 587 -9.49 14.99 -8.77
C LYS A 587 -8.90 14.03 -9.81
N LEU A 588 -8.52 12.83 -9.39
CA LEU A 588 -7.85 11.82 -10.24
C LEU A 588 -8.74 10.59 -10.45
N SER A 589 -8.60 9.94 -11.61
CA SER A 589 -9.23 8.65 -11.88
C SER A 589 -8.60 7.51 -11.05
N PRO A 590 -9.29 6.35 -10.87
CA PRO A 590 -8.75 5.23 -10.09
C PRO A 590 -7.37 4.73 -10.53
N ASP A 591 -7.09 4.70 -11.84
CA ASP A 591 -5.78 4.32 -12.40
C ASP A 591 -4.69 5.34 -12.03
N GLN A 592 -4.98 6.64 -12.15
CA GLN A 592 -4.06 7.70 -11.72
C GLN A 592 -3.82 7.67 -10.20
N LEU A 593 -4.85 7.38 -9.39
CA LEU A 593 -4.71 7.19 -7.94
C LEU A 593 -3.80 6.01 -7.60
N GLN A 594 -3.99 4.86 -8.25
CA GLN A 594 -3.17 3.67 -8.06
C GLN A 594 -1.70 3.91 -8.45
N LYS A 595 -1.46 4.64 -9.55
CA LYS A 595 -0.13 5.07 -9.99
C LYS A 595 0.52 6.03 -9.00
N LEU A 596 -0.21 7.04 -8.52
CA LEU A 596 0.29 8.02 -7.55
C LEU A 596 0.61 7.35 -6.20
N ALA A 597 -0.26 6.47 -5.71
CA ALA A 597 -0.01 5.68 -4.52
C ALA A 597 1.23 4.78 -4.67
N HIS A 598 1.42 4.14 -5.84
CA HIS A 598 2.63 3.36 -6.10
C HIS A 598 3.91 4.20 -6.13
N VAL A 599 3.88 5.43 -6.65
CA VAL A 599 5.06 6.33 -6.60
C VAL A 599 5.31 6.78 -5.15
N TYR A 600 4.27 7.27 -4.46
CA TYR A 600 4.35 7.76 -3.08
C TYR A 600 4.87 6.68 -2.12
N CYS A 601 4.19 5.53 -2.03
CA CYS A 601 4.53 4.45 -1.09
C CYS A 601 5.94 3.85 -1.31
N ASN A 602 6.47 3.90 -2.53
CA ASN A 602 7.81 3.38 -2.87
C ASN A 602 8.91 4.49 -2.93
N SER A 603 8.59 5.73 -2.54
CA SER A 603 9.50 6.87 -2.61
C SER A 603 10.42 7.04 -1.39
N GLU A 604 9.96 6.70 -0.18
CA GLU A 604 10.62 6.95 1.11
C GLU A 604 11.86 6.05 1.39
N ARG A 605 12.68 5.78 0.37
CA ARG A 605 13.98 5.10 0.51
C ARG A 605 15.04 5.87 -0.26
N GLY A 606 15.69 6.80 0.47
CA GLY A 606 16.74 7.68 -0.04
C GLY A 606 17.74 8.24 1.01
N GLU A 607 17.45 8.20 2.32
CA GLU A 607 18.33 8.77 3.36
C GLU A 607 18.79 7.73 4.39
N SER A 608 19.40 6.64 3.91
CA SER A 608 20.14 5.68 4.75
C SER A 608 21.35 5.06 4.05
N GLU A 609 21.90 5.75 3.04
CA GLU A 609 23.33 5.63 2.75
C GLU A 609 24.09 6.53 3.75
N PRO A 610 25.03 6.00 4.56
CA PRO A 610 25.86 6.84 5.40
C PRO A 610 26.74 7.71 4.49
N LEU A 611 26.71 9.03 4.69
CA LEU A 611 27.62 9.95 4.01
C LEU A 611 29.07 9.65 4.43
N THR A 612 29.74 8.81 3.65
CA THR A 612 31.20 8.67 3.69
C THR A 612 31.82 9.97 3.18
N MET A 613 31.98 10.93 4.10
CA MET A 613 32.83 12.09 3.87
C MET A 613 34.26 11.56 3.63
N GLY A 614 34.72 11.65 2.38
CA GLY A 614 36.10 11.35 2.04
C GLY A 614 37.03 12.35 2.73
N ALA A 615 38.15 11.83 3.23
CA ALA A 615 39.34 12.61 3.58
C ALA A 615 40.24 12.75 2.34
#